data_AF-A0A977ID78-F1
#
_entry.id   AF-A0A977ID78-F1
#
_cell.length_a   1.000
_cell.length_b   1.000
_cell.length_c   1.000
_cell.angle_alpha   90.00
_cell.angle_beta   90.00
_cell.angle_gamma   90.00
#
_symmetry.space_group_name_H-M   'P 1'
#
loop_
_entity.id
_entity.type
_entity.pdbx_description
1 polymer ?
#
loop_
_entity_poly.entity_id
_entity_poly.type
_entity_poly.pdbx_seq_one_letter_code
_entity_poly.pdbx_strand_id
1 'polypeptide(L)' 'MPKWKKDATEFEVGVNFSEGRGAQSSIPKPVYDALGQPETIKFIVKNKHIEIEAGTATQDE' A
#
# COMPACT_ATOMS: atom_id res chain seq x y z
N MET A 1 -1.56 2.97 -18.68
CA MET A 1 -0.88 2.97 -17.37
C MET A 1 -0.70 4.42 -16.94
N PRO A 2 -1.12 4.82 -15.73
CA PRO A 2 -0.77 6.14 -15.22
C PRO A 2 0.76 6.23 -15.19
N LYS A 3 1.32 7.24 -15.85
CA LYS A 3 2.76 7.51 -15.84
C LYS A 3 3.10 8.07 -14.46
N TRP A 4 3.36 7.20 -13.51
CA TRP A 4 3.87 7.61 -12.20
C TRP A 4 5.21 8.32 -12.42
N LYS A 5 5.26 9.62 -12.12
CA LYS A 5 6.52 10.38 -12.18
C LYS A 5 7.43 9.85 -11.07
N LYS A 6 8.71 9.63 -11.38
CA LYS A 6 9.68 9.03 -10.45
C LYS A 6 9.85 9.83 -9.14
N ASP A 7 9.59 11.14 -9.19
CA ASP A 7 9.80 12.06 -8.07
C ASP A 7 8.50 12.55 -7.42
N ALA A 8 7.35 11.94 -7.77
CA ALA A 8 6.10 12.29 -7.11
C ALA A 8 6.13 11.81 -5.65
N THR A 9 5.79 12.70 -4.73
CA THR A 9 5.70 12.42 -3.28
C THR A 9 4.27 12.16 -2.83
N GLU A 10 3.29 12.43 -3.69
CA GLU A 10 1.86 12.30 -3.41
C GLU A 10 1.18 11.49 -4.50
N PHE A 11 0.32 10.56 -4.09
CA PHE A 11 -0.35 9.62 -4.98
C PHE A 11 -1.80 9.45 -4.56
N GLU A 12 -2.72 9.92 -5.38
CA GLU A 12 -4.14 9.65 -5.20
C GLU A 12 -4.52 8.38 -5.99
N VAL A 13 -5.19 7.44 -5.32
CA VAL A 13 -5.63 6.19 -5.91
C VAL A 13 -7.13 6.00 -5.69
N GLY A 14 -7.81 5.50 -6.72
CA GLY A 14 -9.21 5.11 -6.60
C GLY A 14 -9.37 3.90 -5.69
N VAL A 15 -10.44 3.90 -4.89
CA VAL A 15 -10.83 2.75 -4.06
C VAL A 15 -12.00 2.06 -4.72
N ASN A 16 -11.87 0.75 -4.97
CA ASN A 16 -12.96 -0.10 -5.40
C ASN A 16 -13.47 -0.90 -4.19
N PHE A 17 -14.78 -0.91 -3.97
CA PHE A 17 -15.37 -1.69 -2.88
C PHE A 17 -16.15 -2.88 -3.45
N SER A 18 -15.87 -4.07 -2.92
CA SER A 18 -16.61 -5.30 -3.24
C SER A 18 -17.09 -5.95 -1.95
N GLU A 19 -18.38 -6.29 -1.87
CA GLU A 19 -19.01 -6.82 -0.65
C GLU A 19 -18.31 -8.08 -0.08
N GLY A 20 -17.65 -8.89 -0.91
CA GLY A 20 -16.93 -10.09 -0.47
C GLY A 20 -15.43 -9.90 -0.19
N ARG A 21 -14.83 -8.78 -0.63
CA ARG A 21 -13.37 -8.55 -0.53
C ARG A 21 -13.01 -7.24 0.19
N GLY A 22 -14.00 -6.46 0.59
CA GLY A 22 -13.83 -5.15 1.19
C GLY A 22 -13.34 -4.10 0.19
N ALA A 23 -12.76 -3.02 0.74
CA ALA A 23 -12.16 -1.95 -0.03
C ALA A 23 -10.78 -2.38 -0.55
N GLN A 24 -10.55 -2.19 -1.85
CA GLN A 24 -9.31 -2.53 -2.52
C GLN A 24 -8.81 -1.32 -3.30
N SER A 25 -7.51 -1.11 -3.27
CA SER A 25 -6.83 -0.17 -4.15
C SER A 25 -5.50 -0.75 -4.60
N SER A 26 -5.01 -0.27 -5.74
CA SER A 26 -3.70 -0.63 -6.23
C SER A 26 -2.64 0.20 -5.52
N ILE A 27 -1.62 -0.43 -4.98
CA ILE A 27 -0.46 0.29 -4.44
C ILE A 27 0.34 0.86 -5.62
N PRO A 28 0.56 2.18 -5.68
CA PRO A 28 1.41 2.77 -6.71
C PRO A 28 2.79 2.13 -6.73
N LYS A 29 3.33 1.86 -7.93
CA LYS A 29 4.67 1.27 -8.06
C LYS A 29 5.75 2.05 -7.28
N PRO A 30 5.79 3.39 -7.29
CA PRO A 30 6.78 4.13 -6.51
C PRO A 30 6.67 3.88 -4.99
N VAL A 31 5.44 3.71 -4.46
CA VAL A 31 5.22 3.40 -3.05
C VAL A 31 5.69 1.99 -2.73
N TYR A 32 5.36 1.01 -3.59
CA TYR A 32 5.83 -0.37 -3.44
C TYR A 32 7.36 -0.48 -3.48
N ASP A 33 8.00 0.23 -4.42
CA ASP A 33 9.46 0.27 -4.53
C ASP A 33 10.09 0.99 -3.32
N ALA A 34 9.49 2.08 -2.83
CA ALA A 34 9.96 2.82 -1.65
C ALA A 34 9.87 1.99 -0.35
N LEU A 35 8.89 1.09 -0.25
CA LEU A 35 8.74 0.14 0.85
C LEU A 35 9.71 -1.06 0.76
N GLY A 36 10.58 -1.12 -0.26
CA GLY A 36 11.53 -2.21 -0.44
C GLY A 36 10.90 -3.50 -0.98
N GLN A 37 9.84 -3.39 -1.78
CA GLN A 37 9.13 -4.52 -2.38
C GLN A 37 8.65 -5.56 -1.35
N PRO A 38 7.83 -5.14 -0.37
CA PRO A 38 7.42 -6.02 0.71
C PRO A 38 6.52 -7.15 0.23
N GLU A 39 6.55 -8.27 0.96
CA GLU A 39 5.62 -9.39 0.76
C GLU A 39 4.27 -9.14 1.44
N THR A 40 4.28 -8.39 2.54
CA THR A 40 3.09 -7.99 3.29
C THR A 40 3.14 -6.52 3.67
N ILE A 41 1.98 -5.89 3.85
CA ILE A 41 1.88 -4.52 4.38
C ILE A 41 1.03 -4.52 5.64
N LYS A 42 1.46 -3.77 6.64
CA LYS A 42 0.74 -3.58 7.90
C LYS A 42 0.20 -2.15 7.95
N PHE A 43 -1.11 -2.02 8.18
CA PHE A 43 -1.73 -0.73 8.46
C PHE A 43 -1.74 -0.49 9.97
N ILE A 44 -1.16 0.63 10.40
CA ILE A 44 -1.15 1.05 11.81
C ILE A 44 -2.06 2.25 11.95
N VAL A 45 -3.15 2.06 12.69
CA VAL A 45 -4.16 3.10 12.93
C VAL A 45 -3.73 3.94 14.14
N LYS A 46 -3.39 5.21 13.91
CA LYS A 46 -3.11 6.20 14.97
C LYS A 46 -4.12 7.34 14.87
N ASN A 47 -5.20 7.25 15.65
CA ASN A 47 -6.34 8.18 15.60
C ASN A 47 -6.98 8.23 14.19
N LYS A 48 -6.88 9.38 13.50
CA LYS A 48 -7.35 9.60 12.12
C LYS A 48 -6.21 9.53 11.09
N HIS A 49 -5.04 9.07 11.51
CA HIS A 49 -3.88 8.88 10.65
C HIS A 49 -3.58 7.39 10.52
N ILE A 50 -3.30 6.94 9.29
CA ILE A 50 -2.90 5.56 9.01
C ILE A 50 -1.45 5.59 8.55
N GLU A 51 -0.60 4.86 9.25
CA GLU A 51 0.76 4.56 8.81
C GLU A 51 0.79 3.19 8.13
N ILE A 52 1.70 3.01 7.18
CA ILE A 52 1.91 1.76 6.47
C ILE A 52 3.36 1.32 6.71
N GLU A 53 3.53 0.08 7.16
CA GLU A 53 4.84 -0.55 7.32
C GLU A 53 4.98 -1.76 6.40
N ALA A 54 6.18 -1.92 5.85
CA ALA A 54 6.61 -3.11 5.11
C ALA A 54 6.79 -4.29 6.07
N GLY A 55 6.26 -5.45 5.71
CA GLY A 55 6.51 -6.72 6.41
C GLY A 55 7.11 -7.76 5.48
N THR A 56 8.08 -8.51 5.98
CA THR A 56 8.51 -9.79 5.38
C THR A 56 7.55 -10.88 5.84
N ALA A 57 7.16 -11.82 4.98
CA ALA A 57 6.38 -12.95 5.45
C ALA A 57 7.23 -13.74 6.45
N THR A 58 6.90 -13.61 7.74
CA THR A 58 7.42 -14.56 8.73
C THR A 58 6.78 -15.89 8.40
N GLN A 59 7.54 -16.78 7.77
CA GLN A 59 7.25 -18.21 7.87
C GLN A 59 7.60 -18.57 9.31
N ASP A 60 6.61 -18.50 10.21
CA ASP A 60 6.70 -19.16 11.50
C ASP A 60 6.82 -20.66 11.23
N GLU A 61 8.01 -21.22 11.52
CA GLU A 61 8.33 -22.66 11.49
C GLU A 61 7.77 -23.36 12.75
#